data_AF-K2P284-F1
#
_entry.id   AF-K2P284-F1
#
_cell.length_a   1.000
_cell.length_b   1.000
_cell.length_c   1.000
_cell.angle_alpha   90.00
_cell.angle_beta   90.00
_cell.angle_gamma   90.00
#
_symmetry.space_group_name_H-M   'P 1'
#
loop_
_entity.id
_entity.type
_entity.pdbx_description
1 polymer ?
#
loop_
_entity_poly.entity_id
_entity_poly.type
_entity_poly.pdbx_seq_one_letter_code
_entity_poly.pdbx_strand_id
1 'polypeptide(L)' 'MLSLDSWLRIGAVLAIAGGLMWSHSWAYRTGRSVEQKAFVQKINQENKEAGNAAEDWRARYRRCAERGGLYDFETGACNE' A
#
# COMPACT_ATOMS: atom_id res chain seq x y z
N MET A 1 -6.05 51.83 -18.35
CA MET A 1 -5.26 50.70 -18.91
C MET A 1 -3.96 50.60 -18.13
N LEU A 2 -3.61 49.40 -17.64
CA LEU A 2 -2.33 49.17 -16.95
C LEU A 2 -1.15 49.33 -17.93
N SER A 3 -0.03 49.84 -17.45
CA SER A 3 1.18 49.98 -18.27
C SER A 3 1.81 48.62 -18.60
N LEU A 4 2.60 48.56 -19.68
CA LEU A 4 3.34 47.36 -20.08
C LEU A 4 4.25 46.83 -18.95
N ASP A 5 4.90 47.73 -18.21
CA ASP A 5 5.71 47.39 -17.04
C ASP A 5 4.89 46.72 -15.93
N SER A 6 3.67 47.20 -15.69
CA SER A 6 2.76 46.59 -14.70
C SER A 6 2.43 45.15 -15.08
N TRP A 7 2.17 44.89 -16.37
CA TRP A 7 1.90 43.55 -16.88
C TRP A 7 3.11 42.61 -16.76
N LEU A 8 4.32 43.12 -17.04
CA LEU A 8 5.55 42.33 -16.90
C LEU A 8 5.79 41.92 -15.44
N ARG A 9 5.59 42.84 -14.48
CA ARG A 9 5.73 42.55 -13.06
C ARG A 9 4.71 41.54 -12.56
N ILE A 10 3.44 41.68 -12.98
CA ILE A 10 2.38 40.73 -12.64
C ILE A 10 2.71 39.34 -13.20
N GLY A 11 3.14 39.27 -14.46
CA GLY A 11 3.56 38.02 -15.09
C GLY A 11 4.71 37.34 -14.35
N ALA A 12 5.72 38.10 -13.92
CA ALA A 12 6.84 37.57 -13.14
C ALA A 12 6.39 37.00 -11.79
N VAL A 13 5.53 37.71 -11.05
CA VAL A 13 5.00 37.24 -9.77
C VAL A 13 4.17 35.97 -9.95
N LEU A 14 3.31 35.92 -10.97
CA LEU A 14 2.50 34.73 -11.26
C LEU A 14 3.35 33.54 -11.68
N ALA A 15 4.42 33.76 -12.45
CA ALA A 15 5.34 32.69 -12.85
C ALA A 15 6.06 32.09 -11.62
N ILE A 16 6.52 32.93 -10.69
CA ILE A 16 7.16 32.48 -9.45
C ILE A 16 6.16 31.71 -8.58
N ALA A 17 4.96 32.26 -8.37
CA ALA A 17 3.92 31.61 -7.57
C ALA A 17 3.49 30.26 -8.20
N GLY A 18 3.32 30.22 -9.52
CA GLY A 18 3.00 29.00 -10.26
C GLY A 18 4.11 27.95 -10.15
N GLY A 19 5.37 28.35 -10.27
CA GLY A 19 6.53 27.47 -10.10
C GLY A 19 6.61 26.88 -8.69
N LEU A 20 6.41 27.70 -7.66
CA LEU A 20 6.38 27.25 -6.27
C LEU A 20 5.25 26.25 -6.04
N MET A 21 4.03 26.56 -6.49
CA MET A 21 2.87 25.70 -6.32
C MET A 21 3.04 24.36 -7.04
N TRP A 22 3.60 24.37 -8.26
CA TRP A 22 3.89 23.15 -9.01
C TRP A 22 4.96 22.30 -8.31
N SER A 23 6.04 22.91 -7.84
CA SER A 23 7.12 22.20 -7.14
C SER A 23 6.63 21.49 -5.87
N HIS A 24 5.78 22.16 -5.09
CA HIS A 24 5.17 21.58 -3.89
C HIS A 24 4.22 20.43 -4.23
N SER A 25 3.38 20.58 -5.27
CA SER A 25 2.48 19.51 -5.70
C SER A 25 3.27 18.27 -6.17
N TRP A 26 4.35 18.48 -6.92
CA TRP A 26 5.20 17.40 -7.41
C TRP A 26 5.93 16.68 -6.26
N ALA A 27 6.51 17.43 -5.32
CA ALA A 27 7.15 16.86 -4.14
C ALA A 27 6.17 16.05 -3.28
N TYR A 28 4.96 16.59 -3.04
CA TYR A 28 3.93 15.92 -2.26
C TYR A 28 3.46 14.61 -2.90
N ARG A 29 3.19 14.62 -4.21
CA ARG A 29 2.79 13.41 -4.96
C ARG A 29 3.89 12.36 -4.96
N THR A 30 5.14 12.78 -5.15
CA THR A 30 6.29 11.87 -5.18
C THR A 30 6.52 11.23 -3.82
N GLY A 31 6.50 12.01 -2.73
CA GLY A 31 6.64 11.49 -1.37
C GLY A 31 5.55 10.47 -1.02
N ARG A 32 4.29 10.79 -1.30
CA ARG A 32 3.14 9.88 -1.08
C ARG A 32 3.24 8.59 -1.91
N SER A 33 3.79 8.66 -3.14
CA SER A 33 3.97 7.47 -3.98
C SER A 33 4.99 6.48 -3.39
N VAL A 34 5.98 6.96 -2.65
CA VAL A 34 6.99 6.11 -1.97
C VAL A 34 6.36 5.42 -0.78
N GLU A 35 5.62 6.17 0.06
CA GLU A 35 4.90 5.60 1.20
C GLU A 35 3.83 4.58 0.77
N GLN A 36 3.09 4.88 -0.31
CA GLN A 36 2.09 3.96 -0.86
C GLN A 36 2.71 2.66 -1.35
N LYS A 37 3.89 2.70 -1.98
CA LYS A 37 4.60 1.48 -2.41
C LYS A 37 4.99 0.60 -1.24
N ALA A 38 5.54 1.19 -0.17
CA ALA A 38 5.92 0.44 1.04
C ALA A 38 4.69 -0.20 1.70
N PHE A 39 3.57 0.53 1.78
CA PHE A 39 2.33 0.03 2.34
C PHE A 39 1.73 -1.12 1.51
N VAL A 40 1.70 -0.97 0.18
CA VAL A 40 1.23 -2.04 -0.73
C VAL A 40 2.12 -3.28 -0.65
N GLN A 41 3.44 -3.11 -0.56
CA GLN A 41 4.37 -4.23 -0.36
C GLN A 41 4.07 -4.98 0.94
N LYS A 42 3.83 -4.26 2.04
CA LYS A 42 3.48 -4.87 3.32
C LYS A 42 2.15 -5.63 3.24
N ILE A 43 1.12 -5.04 2.63
CA ILE A 43 -0.17 -5.72 2.42
C ILE A 43 0.02 -7.01 1.61
N ASN A 44 0.80 -6.96 0.52
CA ASN A 44 1.04 -8.14 -0.30
C ASN A 44 1.78 -9.24 0.48
N GLN A 45 2.71 -8.86 1.35
CA GLN A 45 3.40 -9.79 2.24
C GLN A 45 2.42 -10.42 3.24
N GLU A 46 1.63 -9.62 3.95
CA GLU A 46 0.64 -10.09 4.92
C GLU A 46 -0.40 -11.02 4.27
N ASN A 47 -0.87 -10.68 3.06
CA ASN A 47 -1.79 -11.52 2.28
C ASN A 47 -1.15 -12.86 1.89
N LYS A 48 0.14 -12.86 1.52
CA LYS A 48 0.85 -14.10 1.16
C LYS A 48 1.04 -14.99 2.39
N GLU A 49 1.41 -14.41 3.53
CA GLU A 49 1.55 -15.14 4.79
C GLU A 49 0.21 -15.73 5.24
N ALA A 50 -0.88 -14.97 5.16
CA ALA A 50 -2.23 -15.45 5.46
C ALA A 50 -2.67 -16.58 4.52
N GLY A 51 -2.38 -16.46 3.22
CA GLY A 51 -2.64 -17.50 2.23
C GLY A 51 -1.90 -18.80 2.54
N ASN A 52 -0.59 -18.71 2.79
CA ASN A 52 0.24 -19.85 3.16
C ASN A 52 -0.25 -20.51 4.47
N ALA A 53 -0.59 -19.71 5.48
CA ALA A 53 -1.12 -20.23 6.75
C ALA A 53 -2.45 -20.97 6.55
N ALA A 54 -3.34 -20.46 5.69
CA ALA A 54 -4.59 -21.11 5.36
C ALA A 54 -4.37 -22.42 4.58
N GLU A 55 -3.41 -22.46 3.66
CA GLU A 55 -3.04 -23.70 2.96
C GLU A 55 -2.45 -24.75 3.91
N ASP A 56 -1.55 -24.35 4.80
CA ASP A 56 -0.95 -25.25 5.80
C ASP A 56 -2.00 -25.79 6.79
N TRP A 57 -2.96 -24.97 7.21
CA TRP A 57 -4.11 -25.43 7.99
C TRP A 57 -4.94 -26.47 7.22
N ARG A 58 -5.28 -26.20 5.95
CA ARG A 58 -6.02 -27.15 5.11
C ARG A 58 -5.26 -28.47 4.94
N ALA A 59 -3.94 -28.39 4.78
CA ALA A 59 -3.07 -29.56 4.65
C ALA A 59 -3.00 -30.38 5.95
N ARG A 60 -2.97 -29.74 7.12
CA ARG A 60 -3.03 -30.40 8.42
C ARG A 60 -4.37 -31.10 8.64
N TYR A 61 -5.47 -30.41 8.37
CA TYR A 61 -6.80 -30.99 8.45
C TYR A 61 -6.94 -32.22 7.54
N ARG A 62 -6.54 -32.09 6.27
CA ARG A 62 -6.61 -33.20 5.29
C ARG A 62 -5.82 -34.42 5.76
N ARG A 63 -4.58 -34.23 6.20
CA ARG A 63 -3.73 -35.32 6.73
C ARG A 63 -4.33 -35.99 7.97
N CYS A 64 -5.08 -35.25 8.79
CA CYS A 64 -5.78 -35.83 9.93
C CYS A 64 -6.94 -36.71 9.48
N ALA A 65 -7.79 -36.17 8.59
CA ALA A 65 -8.95 -36.88 8.06
C ALA A 65 -8.54 -38.14 7.27
N GLU A 66 -7.47 -38.09 6.48
CA GLU A 66 -6.93 -39.23 5.73
C GLU A 66 -6.46 -40.38 6.64
N ARG A 67 -6.06 -40.07 7.88
CA ARG A 67 -5.67 -41.07 8.89
C ARG A 67 -6.85 -41.55 9.75
N GLY A 68 -8.07 -41.08 9.46
CA GLY A 68 -9.27 -41.42 10.22
C GLY A 68 -9.42 -40.68 11.55
N GLY A 69 -8.54 -39.70 11.82
CA GLY A 69 -8.55 -38.95 13.08
C GLY A 69 -9.56 -37.81 13.12
N LEU A 70 -9.86 -37.35 14.34
CA LEU A 70 -10.69 -36.18 14.63
C LEU A 70 -9.81 -34.95 14.79
N TYR A 71 -9.98 -33.97 13.89
CA TYR A 71 -9.22 -32.73 13.91
C TYR A 71 -9.80 -31.75 14.94
N ASP A 72 -8.96 -31.26 15.84
CA ASP A 72 -9.29 -30.22 16.80
C ASP A 72 -8.97 -28.84 16.21
N PHE A 73 -10.00 -28.04 16.00
CA PHE A 73 -9.89 -26.70 15.41
C PHE A 73 -9.35 -25.66 16.40
N GLU A 74 -9.47 -25.90 17.70
CA GLU A 74 -9.01 -24.98 18.75
C GLU A 74 -7.50 -25.13 18.97
N THR A 75 -7.01 -26.36 19.01
CA THR A 75 -5.58 -26.66 19.27
C THR A 75 -4.77 -26.92 17.99
N GLY A 76 -5.45 -27.18 16.86
CA GLY A 76 -4.82 -27.59 15.60
C GLY A 76 -4.27 -29.02 15.62
N ALA A 77 -4.57 -29.79 16.67
CA ALA A 77 -4.12 -31.16 16.84
C ALA A 77 -4.99 -32.16 16.05
N CYS A 78 -4.40 -33.32 15.76
CA CYS A 78 -5.12 -34.47 15.22
C CYS A 78 -5.18 -35.56 16.27
N ASN A 79 -6.39 -35.95 16.69
CA ASN A 79 -6.60 -37.05 17.61
C ASN A 79 -6.88 -38.32 16.79
N GLU A 80 -5.99 -39.31 16.91
CA GLU A 80 -6.05 -40.60 16.21
C GLU A 80 -6.90 -41.63 16.96
#